data_AF-A0A4Q6AUE2-F1
#
_entry.id   AF-A0A4Q6AUE2-F1
#
_cell.length_a   1.000
_cell.length_b   1.000
_cell.length_c   1.000
_cell.angle_alpha   90.00
_cell.angle_beta   90.00
_cell.angle_gamma   90.00
#
_symmetry.space_group_name_H-M   'P 1'
#
loop_
_entity.id
_entity.type
_entity.pdbx_description
1 polymer ?
#
loop_
_entity_poly.entity_id
_entity_poly.type
_entity_poly.pdbx_seq_one_letter_code
_entity_poly.pdbx_strand_id
1 'polypeptide(L)'
;MSTNFSAEVEAALSALRNGKVILYPTDTIWGLGCDATDEAAIKKIYNIKQRDDSKSLIILVADERDVLQYVSAPDLAVFDFLAEQ
;
A
#
# COMPACT_ATOMS: atom_id res chain seq x y z
N MET A 1 7.50 -18.01 18.34
CA MET A 1 6.88 -18.76 17.24
C MET A 1 7.82 -18.64 16.05
N SER A 2 8.34 -19.75 15.53
CA SER A 2 9.13 -19.74 14.29
C SER A 2 8.16 -19.80 13.11
N THR A 3 7.63 -18.66 12.70
CA THR A 3 6.79 -18.56 11.51
C THR A 3 7.67 -18.61 10.26
N ASN A 4 7.23 -19.37 9.26
CA ASN A 4 7.87 -19.40 7.95
C ASN A 4 7.43 -18.13 7.21
N PHE A 5 8.26 -17.08 7.28
CA PHE A 5 8.02 -15.77 6.68
C PHE A 5 7.57 -15.85 5.21
N SER A 6 8.18 -16.74 4.43
CA SER A 6 7.82 -16.92 3.02
C SER A 6 6.38 -17.41 2.85
N ALA A 7 5.91 -18.33 3.70
CA ALA A 7 4.54 -18.83 3.65
C ALA A 7 3.52 -17.74 4.02
N GLU A 8 3.86 -16.85 4.95
CA GLU A 8 3.00 -15.72 5.35
C GLU A 8 2.90 -14.68 4.23
N VAL A 9 4.02 -14.38 3.56
CA VAL A 9 4.04 -13.49 2.39
C VAL A 9 3.19 -14.06 1.25
N GLU A 10 3.31 -15.36 0.95
CA GLU A 10 2.48 -16.01 -0.08
C GLU A 10 0.98 -15.97 0.26
N ALA A 11 0.63 -16.17 1.53
CA ALA A 11 -0.76 -16.05 1.97
C ALA A 11 -1.28 -14.61 1.82
N ALA A 12 -0.46 -13.60 2.14
CA ALA A 12 -0.81 -12.20 1.96
C ALA A 12 -0.97 -11.84 0.47
N LEU A 13 -0.05 -12.27 -0.39
CA LEU A 13 -0.12 -12.09 -1.84
C LEU A 13 -1.38 -12.73 -2.43
N SER A 14 -1.71 -13.95 -2.00
CA SER A 14 -2.95 -14.61 -2.41
C SER A 14 -4.18 -13.84 -1.97
N ALA A 15 -4.19 -13.29 -0.75
CA ALA A 15 -5.30 -12.46 -0.28
C ALA A 15 -5.46 -11.18 -1.13
N LEU A 16 -4.35 -10.46 -1.38
CA LEU A 16 -4.33 -9.25 -2.20
C LEU A 16 -4.83 -9.53 -3.63
N ARG A 17 -4.32 -10.56 -4.30
CA ARG A 17 -4.75 -10.98 -5.65
C ARG A 17 -6.23 -11.35 -5.74
N ASN A 18 -6.85 -11.70 -4.62
CA ASN A 18 -8.28 -12.00 -4.52
C ASN A 18 -9.11 -10.79 -4.06
N GLY A 19 -8.57 -9.57 -4.16
CA GLY A 19 -9.26 -8.32 -3.80
C GLY A 19 -9.59 -8.21 -2.31
N LYS A 20 -8.81 -8.88 -1.43
CA LYS A 20 -8.98 -8.82 0.03
C LYS A 20 -8.12 -7.72 0.63
N VAL A 21 -8.49 -7.31 1.83
CA VAL A 21 -7.72 -6.37 2.67
C VAL A 21 -6.85 -7.18 3.62
N ILE A 22 -5.59 -6.78 3.77
CA ILE A 22 -4.65 -7.35 4.73
C ILE A 22 -4.35 -6.36 5.85
N LEU A 23 -3.97 -6.90 7.00
CA LEU A 23 -3.39 -6.15 8.11
C LEU A 23 -1.88 -6.45 8.14
N TYR A 24 -1.04 -5.42 8.19
CA TYR A 24 0.41 -5.57 8.20
C TYR A 24 1.06 -4.63 9.23
N PRO A 25 2.15 -5.05 9.89
CA PRO A 25 2.84 -4.20 10.85
C PRO A 25 3.62 -3.10 10.11
N THR A 26 3.75 -1.93 10.76
CA THR A 26 4.72 -0.89 10.38
C THR A 26 5.55 -0.53 11.62
N ASP A 27 6.52 0.36 11.45
CA ASP A 27 7.33 0.93 12.53
C ASP A 27 6.52 1.81 13.51
N THR A 28 5.36 2.31 13.10
CA THR A 28 4.51 3.21 13.90
C THR A 28 3.24 2.53 14.41
N ILE A 29 2.33 2.18 13.51
CA ILE A 29 1.03 1.57 13.80
C ILE A 29 0.70 0.47 12.79
N TRP A 30 -0.29 -0.35 13.08
CA TRP A 30 -0.75 -1.34 12.11
C TRP A 30 -1.36 -0.68 10.86
N GLY A 31 -0.96 -1.15 9.69
CA GLY A 31 -1.49 -0.75 8.40
C GLY A 31 -2.61 -1.68 7.93
N LEU A 32 -3.63 -1.10 7.31
CA LEU A 32 -4.62 -1.82 6.49
C LEU A 32 -4.31 -1.55 5.03
N GLY A 33 -4.07 -2.60 4.25
CA GLY A 33 -3.65 -2.51 2.86
C GLY A 33 -4.47 -3.40 1.94
N CYS A 34 -4.55 -3.02 0.68
CA CYS A 34 -5.10 -3.81 -0.40
C CYS A 34 -4.33 -3.49 -1.69
N ASP A 35 -4.70 -4.13 -2.80
CA ASP A 35 -4.24 -3.69 -4.11
C ASP A 35 -4.75 -2.26 -4.37
N ALA A 36 -3.84 -1.33 -4.60
CA ALA A 36 -4.13 0.09 -4.85
C ALA A 36 -4.76 0.34 -6.23
N THR A 37 -4.80 -0.67 -7.11
CA THR A 37 -5.42 -0.60 -8.44
C THR A 37 -6.81 -1.25 -8.47
N ASP A 38 -7.23 -1.92 -7.39
CA ASP A 38 -8.55 -2.54 -7.25
C ASP A 38 -9.52 -1.61 -6.50
N GLU A 39 -10.38 -0.92 -7.26
CA GLU A 39 -11.40 0.00 -6.72
C GLU A 39 -12.32 -0.66 -5.68
N ALA A 40 -12.68 -1.93 -5.88
CA ALA A 40 -13.56 -2.65 -4.95
C ALA A 40 -12.84 -2.95 -3.63
N ALA A 41 -11.55 -3.27 -3.67
CA ALA A 41 -10.75 -3.47 -2.46
C ALA A 41 -10.52 -2.15 -1.70
N ILE A 42 -10.29 -1.05 -2.42
CA ILE A 42 -10.16 0.30 -1.84
C ILE A 42 -11.44 0.70 -1.10
N LYS A 43 -12.62 0.49 -1.71
CA LYS A 43 -13.92 0.74 -1.05
C LYS A 43 -14.08 -0.06 0.24
N LYS A 44 -13.58 -1.31 0.29
CA LYS A 44 -13.57 -2.10 1.53
C LYS A 44 -12.73 -1.42 2.62
N ILE A 45 -11.57 -0.84 2.29
CA ILE A 45 -10.76 -0.10 3.27
C ILE A 45 -11.51 1.12 3.81
N TYR A 46 -12.14 1.93 2.96
CA TYR A 46 -12.94 3.07 3.41
C TYR A 46 -14.07 2.65 4.35
N ASN A 47 -14.78 1.57 4.00
CA ASN A 47 -15.84 1.00 4.83
C ASN A 47 -15.32 0.48 6.18
N ILE A 48 -14.20 -0.24 6.20
CA ILE A 48 -13.59 -0.75 7.45
C ILE A 48 -13.16 0.42 8.34
N LYS A 49 -12.52 1.45 7.75
CA LYS A 49 -12.03 2.61 8.49
C LYS A 49 -13.13 3.61 8.88
N GLN A 50 -14.36 3.43 8.38
CA GLN A 50 -15.45 4.41 8.49
C GLN A 50 -14.95 5.82 8.08
N ARG A 51 -14.19 5.86 6.99
CA ARG A 51 -13.49 7.05 6.50
C ARG A 51 -14.25 7.64 5.33
N ASP A 52 -14.37 8.96 5.34
CA ASP A 52 -14.87 9.73 4.20
C ASP A 52 -13.94 9.59 2.99
N ASP A 53 -14.50 9.40 1.80
CA ASP A 53 -13.76 9.13 0.56
C ASP A 53 -12.97 10.35 0.06
N SER A 54 -13.32 11.57 0.48
CA SER A 54 -12.53 12.78 0.22
C SER A 54 -11.14 12.74 0.85
N LYS A 55 -10.93 11.89 1.87
CA LYS A 55 -9.64 11.77 2.55
C LYS A 55 -8.79 10.68 1.91
N SER A 56 -7.73 11.09 1.22
CA SER A 56 -6.79 10.20 0.54
C SER A 56 -6.21 9.12 1.45
N LEU A 57 -5.84 7.99 0.83
CA LEU A 57 -5.07 6.90 1.43
C LEU A 57 -3.59 7.00 1.00
N ILE A 58 -2.72 6.31 1.73
CA ILE A 58 -1.30 6.20 1.39
C ILE A 58 -1.14 5.08 0.35
N ILE A 59 -0.33 5.33 -0.67
CA ILE A 59 0.08 4.32 -1.67
C ILE A 59 1.49 3.87 -1.33
N LEU A 60 1.70 2.56 -1.29
CA LEU A 60 3.02 1.95 -1.11
C LEU A 60 3.53 1.52 -2.48
N VAL A 61 4.73 1.96 -2.83
CA VAL A 61 5.45 1.54 -4.02
C VAL A 61 6.73 0.80 -3.63
N ALA A 62 7.23 -0.07 -4.51
CA ALA A 62 8.40 -0.89 -4.22
C ALA A 62 9.70 -0.12 -4.44
N ASP A 63 9.74 0.70 -5.49
CA ASP A 63 10.87 1.54 -5.86
C ASP A 63 10.45 3.00 -5.94
N GLU A 64 11.36 3.92 -5.61
CA GLU A 64 11.15 5.38 -5.75
C GLU A 64 10.68 5.77 -7.16
N ARG A 65 11.23 5.08 -8.18
CA ARG A 65 10.91 5.31 -9.59
C ARG A 65 9.46 5.00 -9.95
N ASP A 66 8.78 4.15 -9.18
CA ASP A 66 7.38 3.80 -9.42
C ASP A 66 6.44 5.00 -9.20
N VAL A 67 6.89 6.04 -8.48
CA VAL A 67 6.15 7.31 -8.34
C VAL A 67 5.78 7.89 -9.72
N LEU A 68 6.66 7.73 -10.71
CA LEU A 68 6.42 8.20 -12.09
C LEU A 68 5.24 7.51 -12.77
N GLN A 69 4.85 6.32 -12.31
CA GLN A 69 3.73 5.56 -12.89
C GLN A 69 2.38 6.04 -12.34
N TYR A 70 2.36 6.55 -11.10
CA TYR A 70 1.12 6.81 -10.35
C TYR A 70 0.87 8.29 -10.04
N VAL A 71 1.83 9.17 -10.31
CA VAL A 71 1.68 10.63 -10.12
C VAL A 71 1.65 11.33 -11.47
N SER A 72 0.65 12.18 -11.68
CA SER A 72 0.57 13.03 -12.87
C SER A 72 1.52 14.21 -12.73
N ALA A 73 2.43 14.37 -13.70
CA ALA A 73 3.42 15.46 -13.75
C ALA A 73 4.21 15.66 -12.44
N PRO A 74 4.96 14.64 -11.96
CA PRO A 74 5.77 14.77 -10.77
C PRO A 74 6.92 15.76 -11.01
N ASP A 75 7.23 16.57 -9.99
CA ASP A 75 8.46 17.38 -9.99
C ASP A 75 9.65 16.44 -9.83
N LEU A 76 10.58 16.46 -10.78
CA LEU A 76 11.75 15.58 -10.77
C LEU A 76 12.72 15.89 -9.62
N ALA A 77 12.65 17.08 -9.02
CA ALA A 77 13.40 17.40 -7.80
C ALA A 77 13.08 16.47 -6.63
N VAL A 78 11.96 15.72 -6.70
CA VAL A 78 11.64 14.68 -5.69
C VAL A 78 12.72 13.61 -5.61
N PHE A 79 13.37 13.26 -6.72
CA PHE A 79 14.40 12.21 -6.73
C PHE A 79 15.70 12.70 -6.10
N ASP A 80 16.01 13.99 -6.22
CA ASP A 80 17.15 14.59 -5.52
C ASP A 80 16.92 14.53 -4.00
N PHE A 81 15.70 14.86 -3.54
CA PHE A 81 15.34 14.77 -2.12
C PHE A 81 15.38 13.34 -1.57
N LEU A 82 14.90 12.35 -2.35
CA LEU A 82 14.88 10.96 -1.92
C LEU A 82 16.28 10.35 -1.85
N ALA A 83 17.19 10.73 -2.76
CA ALA A 83 18.58 10.25 -2.78
C ALA A 83 19.43 10.74 -1.59
N GLU A 84 18.99 11.79 -0.90
CA GLU A 84 19.68 12.36 0.27
C GLU A 84 19.28 11.70 1.61
N GLN A 85 18.27 10.81 1.63
CA GLN A 85 17.82 10.08 2.81
C GLN A 85 18.50 8.71 2.95
#